data_AF-A0A1D6L417-F1
#
_entry.id   AF-A0A1D6L417-F1
#
_cell.length_a   1.000
_cell.length_b   1.000
_cell.length_c   1.000
_cell.angle_alpha   90.00
_cell.angle_beta   90.00
_cell.angle_gamma   90.00
#
_symmetry.space_group_name_H-M   'P 1'
#
loop_
_entity.id
_entity.type
_entity.pdbx_description
1 polymer ?
#
loop_
_entity_poly.entity_id
_entity_poly.type
_entity_poly.pdbx_seq_one_letter_code
_entity_poly.pdbx_strand_id
1 'polypeptide(L)'
;MAGTVGGSFGLDVQYLCRLCDNKTNLMTHVEKLMETCQSLESRDQIKPMLNLGLCLLRGSKQMRARNLENHMRSAMEKLECGFDFVEVWKLEGDEGRTTLNAGENSPTTNGVTVLGARQVPEAGALTGHPDLIDPLVDNDFETVIENLPVFITGDQNAASAKFEDEIDLALQELKKSQEAEYSVAEQKLYAQKDHILCLYRQLDAERAELADPMPLSDASNYGAMLANVLSRVDQVKREEEKFRSMLKVAGGFAKAPQSVTREMFGLPADK
;
A
#
# COMPACT_ATOMS: atom_id res chain seq x y z
N MET A 1 27.60 -22.97 5.05
CA MET A 1 26.41 -22.89 4.16
C MET A 1 25.45 -21.90 4.78
N ALA A 2 25.34 -20.70 4.22
CA ALA A 2 24.37 -19.70 4.69
C ALA A 2 22.96 -20.16 4.32
N GLY A 3 22.08 -20.22 5.32
CA GLY A 3 20.80 -20.92 5.25
C GLY A 3 19.84 -20.38 4.19
N THR A 4 19.18 -21.31 3.51
CA THR A 4 18.01 -21.04 2.68
C THR A 4 16.88 -20.53 3.55
N VAL A 5 16.35 -19.37 3.20
CA VAL A 5 15.29 -18.70 3.95
C VAL A 5 13.97 -19.34 3.53
N GLY A 6 13.49 -20.29 4.32
CA GLY A 6 12.17 -20.90 4.13
C GLY A 6 11.08 -19.95 4.62
N GLY A 7 10.27 -19.44 3.69
CA GLY A 7 9.08 -18.63 3.98
C GLY A 7 8.82 -17.61 2.88
N SER A 8 7.58 -17.49 2.40
CA SER A 8 7.18 -16.36 1.57
C SER A 8 7.07 -15.13 2.45
N PHE A 9 8.17 -14.39 2.63
CA PHE A 9 8.08 -13.01 3.07
C PHE A 9 7.25 -12.30 2.01
N GLY A 10 6.06 -11.80 2.33
CA GLY A 10 5.16 -11.10 1.40
C GLY A 10 5.72 -9.76 0.92
N LEU A 11 6.99 -9.76 0.48
CA LEU A 11 7.70 -8.68 -0.15
C LEU A 11 7.42 -8.80 -1.65
N ASP A 12 6.97 -7.71 -2.23
CA ASP A 12 6.85 -7.56 -3.68
C ASP A 12 8.17 -6.92 -4.19
N VAL A 13 8.12 -5.76 -4.83
CA VAL A 13 9.30 -4.96 -5.23
C VAL A 13 9.88 -4.19 -4.03
N GLN A 14 10.17 -4.90 -2.94
CA GLN A 14 10.66 -4.34 -1.68
C GLN A 14 11.82 -5.16 -1.13
N TYR A 15 12.79 -4.49 -0.52
CA TYR A 15 13.88 -5.09 0.23
C TYR A 15 13.62 -4.93 1.73
N LEU A 16 13.76 -6.00 2.52
CA LEU A 16 13.74 -5.94 3.98
C LEU A 16 15.17 -6.07 4.52
N CYS A 17 15.68 -5.03 5.18
CA CYS A 17 16.96 -5.06 5.86
C CYS A 17 16.84 -5.91 7.13
N ARG A 18 17.64 -6.97 7.27
CA ARG A 18 17.62 -7.84 8.46
C ARG A 18 18.25 -7.23 9.71
N LEU A 19 19.03 -6.17 9.56
CA LEU A 19 19.74 -5.55 10.68
C LEU A 19 18.85 -4.55 11.42
N CYS A 20 17.99 -3.84 10.70
CA CYS A 20 17.13 -2.80 11.26
C CYS A 20 15.64 -3.00 10.97
N ASP A 21 15.26 -4.12 10.35
CA ASP A 21 13.89 -4.46 9.94
C ASP A 21 13.20 -3.39 9.05
N ASN A 22 13.98 -2.46 8.49
CA ASN A 22 13.46 -1.46 7.57
C ASN A 22 13.17 -2.07 6.19
N LYS A 23 12.02 -1.69 5.63
CA LYS A 23 11.67 -1.98 4.25
C LYS A 23 12.09 -0.83 3.34
N THR A 24 12.65 -1.16 2.19
CA THR A 24 13.03 -0.22 1.14
C THR A 24 12.24 -0.54 -0.11
N ASN A 25 11.51 0.44 -0.63
CA ASN A 25 10.82 0.32 -1.91
C ASN A 25 11.87 0.30 -3.04
N LEU A 26 11.95 -0.80 -3.78
CA LEU A 26 12.90 -0.96 -4.87
C LEU A 26 12.40 -0.34 -6.18
N MET A 27 11.12 0.03 -6.30
CA MET A 27 10.54 0.60 -7.51
C MET A 27 11.30 1.83 -7.98
N THR A 28 11.58 2.78 -7.09
CA THR A 28 12.34 4.00 -7.42
C THR A 28 13.73 3.69 -7.95
N HIS A 29 14.36 2.61 -7.48
CA HIS A 29 15.67 2.19 -7.96
C HIS A 29 15.58 1.57 -9.36
N VAL A 30 14.53 0.80 -9.63
CA VAL A 30 14.30 0.20 -10.95
C VAL A 30 13.91 1.27 -11.99
N GLU A 31 13.18 2.31 -11.60
CA GLU A 31 12.87 3.45 -12.46
C GLU A 31 14.11 4.24 -12.82
N LYS A 32 14.97 4.55 -11.84
CA LYS A 32 16.26 5.20 -12.10
C LYS A 32 17.16 4.34 -12.99
N LEU A 33 17.11 3.01 -12.81
CA LEU A 33 17.80 2.08 -13.70
C LEU A 33 17.25 2.20 -15.13
N MET A 34 15.93 2.31 -15.30
CA MET A 34 15.30 2.50 -16.60
C MET A 34 15.72 3.82 -17.27
N GLU A 35 15.71 4.93 -16.53
CA GLU A 35 16.19 6.23 -17.00
C GLU A 35 17.67 6.18 -17.41
N THR A 36 18.50 5.47 -16.63
CA THR A 36 19.91 5.27 -16.95
C THR A 36 20.06 4.52 -18.26
N CYS A 37 19.30 3.44 -18.49
CA CYS A 37 19.31 2.72 -19.75
C CYS A 37 18.99 3.62 -20.96
N GLN A 38 18.06 4.57 -20.82
CA GLN A 38 17.69 5.50 -21.89
C GLN A 38 18.80 6.50 -22.24
N SER A 39 19.69 6.80 -21.29
CA SER A 39 20.84 7.69 -21.50
C SER A 39 22.08 7.02 -22.09
N LEU A 40 22.08 5.69 -22.21
CA LEU A 40 23.22 4.91 -22.70
C LEU A 40 23.08 4.61 -24.19
N GLU A 41 24.20 4.59 -24.90
CA GLU A 41 24.29 4.20 -26.33
C GLU A 41 24.99 2.85 -26.51
N SER A 42 25.18 2.09 -25.43
CA SER A 42 25.90 0.81 -25.44
C SER A 42 24.97 -0.36 -25.11
N ARG A 43 24.71 -1.22 -26.09
CA ARG A 43 23.88 -2.43 -25.90
C ARG A 43 24.44 -3.36 -24.85
N ASP A 44 25.76 -3.48 -24.77
CA ASP A 44 26.45 -4.35 -23.81
C ASP A 44 26.31 -3.85 -22.37
N GLN A 45 26.07 -2.55 -22.16
CA GLN A 45 25.78 -1.97 -20.84
C GLN A 45 24.29 -2.00 -20.52
N ILE A 46 23.42 -1.75 -21.50
CA ILE A 46 21.97 -1.71 -21.32
C ILE A 46 21.40 -3.11 -21.03
N LYS A 47 21.82 -4.14 -21.76
CA LYS A 47 21.27 -5.50 -21.61
C LYS A 47 21.40 -6.05 -20.18
N PRO A 48 22.56 -5.97 -19.50
CA PRO A 48 22.67 -6.38 -18.10
C PRO A 48 21.75 -5.59 -17.16
N MET A 49 21.61 -4.28 -17.38
CA MET A 49 20.75 -3.43 -16.55
C MET A 49 19.27 -3.82 -16.72
N LEU A 50 18.78 -3.94 -17.95
CA LEU A 50 17.40 -4.37 -18.21
C LEU A 50 17.13 -5.77 -17.63
N ASN A 51 18.07 -6.70 -17.72
CA ASN A 51 17.93 -8.01 -17.10
C ASN A 51 17.82 -7.95 -15.57
N LEU A 52 18.58 -7.06 -14.93
CA LEU A 52 18.48 -6.84 -13.49
C LEU A 52 17.10 -6.26 -13.14
N GLY A 53 16.63 -5.25 -13.86
CA GLY A 53 15.30 -4.66 -13.67
C GLY A 53 14.19 -5.70 -13.83
N LEU A 54 14.22 -6.49 -14.91
CA LEU A 54 13.26 -7.59 -15.14
C LEU A 54 13.27 -8.63 -14.03
N CYS A 55 14.44 -8.99 -13.50
CA CYS A 55 14.55 -9.91 -12.36
C CYS A 55 13.90 -9.35 -11.09
N LEU A 56 14.04 -8.04 -10.85
CA LEU A 56 13.49 -7.37 -9.67
C LEU A 56 11.96 -7.21 -9.74
N LEU A 57 11.40 -7.03 -10.94
CA LEU A 57 9.97 -6.80 -11.14
C LEU A 57 9.15 -8.08 -11.33
N ARG A 58 9.82 -9.20 -11.68
CA ARG A 58 9.16 -10.44 -12.05
C ARG A 58 8.19 -10.93 -10.98
N GLY A 59 6.95 -11.18 -11.40
CA GLY A 59 5.91 -11.76 -10.55
C GLY A 59 5.27 -10.75 -9.59
N SER A 60 5.54 -9.46 -9.78
CA SER A 60 4.96 -8.41 -8.96
C SER A 60 3.44 -8.36 -9.04
N LYS A 61 2.79 -7.98 -7.93
CA LYS A 61 1.35 -7.73 -7.85
C LYS A 61 1.02 -6.26 -8.11
N GLN A 62 1.99 -5.36 -8.02
CA GLN A 62 1.81 -3.94 -8.29
C GLN A 62 1.63 -3.67 -9.79
N MET A 63 0.64 -2.85 -10.15
CA MET A 63 0.37 -2.49 -11.56
C MET A 63 1.54 -1.71 -12.17
N ARG A 64 2.14 -0.78 -11.40
CA ARG A 64 3.31 0.02 -11.82
C ARG A 64 4.50 -0.87 -12.16
N ALA A 65 4.80 -1.84 -11.31
CA ALA A 65 5.86 -2.83 -11.53
C ALA A 65 5.62 -3.65 -12.80
N ARG A 66 4.38 -4.10 -13.05
CA ARG A 66 4.02 -4.85 -14.27
C ARG A 66 4.14 -4.01 -15.54
N ASN A 67 3.69 -2.75 -15.49
CA ASN A 67 3.82 -1.83 -16.62
C ASN A 67 5.30 -1.58 -16.94
N LEU A 68 6.12 -1.36 -15.91
CA LEU A 68 7.56 -1.18 -16.08
C LEU A 68 8.25 -2.48 -16.57
N GLU A 69 7.84 -3.65 -16.08
CA GLU A 69 8.34 -4.95 -16.54
C GLU A 69 8.03 -5.15 -18.02
N ASN A 70 6.81 -4.84 -18.46
CA ASN A 70 6.41 -4.94 -19.86
C ASN A 70 7.21 -3.96 -20.75
N HIS A 71 7.42 -2.72 -20.27
CA HIS A 71 8.21 -1.73 -20.98
C HIS A 71 9.68 -2.15 -21.12
N MET A 72 10.30 -2.63 -20.04
CA MET A 72 11.66 -3.18 -20.05
C MET A 72 11.79 -4.41 -20.96
N ARG A 73 10.78 -5.28 -20.97
CA ARG A 73 10.74 -6.48 -21.83
C ARG A 73 10.68 -6.10 -23.30
N SER A 74 9.79 -5.18 -23.67
CA SER A 74 9.68 -4.67 -25.05
C SER A 74 11.00 -4.02 -25.50
N ALA A 75 11.63 -3.22 -24.64
CA ALA A 75 12.93 -2.61 -24.94
C ALA A 75 14.02 -3.68 -25.15
N MET A 76 14.04 -4.73 -24.34
CA MET A 76 14.97 -5.86 -24.51
C MET A 76 14.79 -6.55 -25.86
N GLU A 77 13.54 -6.85 -26.24
CA GLU A 77 13.21 -7.50 -27.52
C GLU A 77 13.65 -6.64 -28.71
N LYS A 78 13.38 -5.32 -28.67
CA LYS A 78 13.83 -4.38 -29.70
C LYS A 78 15.36 -4.32 -29.82
N LEU A 79 16.07 -4.33 -28.69
CA LEU A 79 17.54 -4.35 -28.67
C LEU A 79 18.14 -5.65 -29.24
N GLU A 80 17.46 -6.77 -29.07
CA GLU A 80 17.86 -8.05 -29.67
C GLU A 80 17.60 -8.09 -31.17
N CYS A 81 16.50 -7.49 -31.62
CA CYS A 81 16.13 -7.42 -33.03
C CYS A 81 16.94 -6.41 -33.87
N GLY A 82 17.81 -5.61 -33.27
CA GLY A 82 18.66 -4.70 -34.04
C GLY A 82 18.19 -3.25 -34.10
N PHE A 83 17.10 -2.88 -33.44
CA PHE A 83 16.52 -1.53 -33.52
C PHE A 83 17.49 -0.43 -33.04
N ASP A 84 17.34 0.77 -33.61
CA ASP A 84 18.04 1.96 -33.13
C ASP A 84 17.54 2.36 -31.73
N PHE A 85 18.41 2.96 -30.92
CA PHE A 85 18.10 3.32 -29.53
C PHE A 85 16.87 4.22 -29.41
N VAL A 86 16.63 5.12 -30.37
CA VAL A 86 15.45 6.00 -30.35
C VAL A 86 14.15 5.21 -30.51
N GLU A 87 14.17 4.10 -31.25
CA GLU A 87 12.98 3.26 -31.47
C GLU A 87 12.74 2.26 -30.35
N VAL A 88 13.82 1.82 -29.68
CA VAL A 88 13.78 0.89 -28.53
C VAL A 88 12.88 1.41 -27.41
N TRP A 89 12.91 2.72 -27.13
CA TRP A 89 12.20 3.31 -26.00
C TRP A 89 10.79 3.80 -26.31
N LYS A 90 10.35 3.76 -27.58
CA LYS A 90 8.98 4.16 -27.95
C LYS A 90 7.99 3.16 -27.36
N LEU A 91 7.07 3.66 -26.54
CA LEU A 91 5.88 2.92 -26.12
C LEU A 91 5.02 2.69 -27.36
N GLU A 92 4.79 1.42 -27.68
CA GLU A 92 3.73 1.06 -28.61
C GLU A 92 2.41 1.40 -27.93
N GLY A 93 1.78 2.48 -28.40
CA GLY A 93 0.38 2.74 -28.10
C GLY A 93 -0.47 1.56 -28.58
N ASP A 94 -1.62 1.38 -27.96
CA ASP A 94 -2.66 0.42 -28.32
C ASP A 94 -3.29 0.77 -29.69
N GLU A 95 -2.48 0.86 -30.74
CA GLU A 95 -2.94 0.94 -32.12
C GLU A 95 -3.29 -0.49 -32.56
N GLY A 96 -4.59 -0.69 -32.67
CA GLY A 96 -5.23 -1.96 -32.94
C GLY A 96 -4.52 -2.79 -34.01
N ARG A 97 -4.16 -4.00 -33.59
CA ARG A 97 -3.84 -5.15 -34.43
C ARG A 97 -4.85 -5.26 -35.58
N THR A 98 -4.52 -4.69 -36.73
CA THR A 98 -5.28 -4.87 -37.97
C THR A 98 -4.36 -5.42 -39.05
N THR A 99 -4.81 -6.55 -39.55
CA THR A 99 -4.28 -7.46 -40.55
C THR A 99 -3.80 -6.79 -41.84
N LEU A 100 -2.72 -7.37 -42.39
CA LEU A 100 -2.33 -7.34 -43.80
C LEU A 100 -3.56 -7.39 -44.73
N ASN A 101 -3.66 -6.45 -45.68
CA ASN A 101 -4.01 -6.73 -47.08
C ASN A 101 -3.81 -5.51 -47.99
N ALA A 102 -3.37 -5.82 -49.21
CA ALA A 102 -3.09 -4.92 -50.32
C ALA A 102 -4.36 -4.36 -50.97
N GLY A 103 -4.24 -3.19 -51.62
CA GLY A 103 -5.17 -2.73 -52.66
C GLY A 103 -5.55 -1.26 -52.60
N GLU A 104 -4.80 -0.45 -53.35
CA GLU A 104 -5.27 0.54 -54.33
C GLU A 104 -6.34 1.63 -53.97
N ASN A 105 -5.98 2.86 -54.40
CA ASN A 105 -6.83 3.99 -54.84
C ASN A 105 -7.07 5.17 -53.86
N SER A 106 -6.46 6.31 -54.20
CA SER A 106 -6.75 7.70 -53.77
C SER A 106 -8.07 8.25 -54.37
N PRO A 107 -8.52 9.51 -54.11
CA PRO A 107 -8.28 10.49 -53.02
C PRO A 107 -9.58 11.22 -52.53
N THR A 108 -9.41 12.34 -51.79
CA THR A 108 -10.31 13.53 -51.63
C THR A 108 -11.32 13.44 -50.45
N THR A 109 -11.66 14.44 -49.63
CA THR A 109 -11.70 15.91 -49.76
C THR A 109 -12.00 16.56 -48.39
N ASN A 110 -11.40 17.72 -48.12
CA ASN A 110 -11.85 18.92 -47.37
C ASN A 110 -12.68 18.85 -46.07
N GLY A 111 -12.21 19.61 -45.07
CA GLY A 111 -13.00 20.08 -43.92
C GLY A 111 -12.28 21.15 -43.09
N VAL A 112 -12.13 22.34 -43.65
CA VAL A 112 -11.69 23.57 -42.98
C VAL A 112 -12.78 24.05 -42.01
N THR A 113 -12.42 24.47 -40.79
CA THR A 113 -13.14 25.53 -40.07
C THR A 113 -12.20 26.38 -39.23
N VAL A 114 -12.38 27.69 -39.39
CA VAL A 114 -11.63 28.84 -38.86
C VAL A 114 -12.51 29.57 -37.84
N LEU A 115 -11.88 30.40 -37.00
CA LEU A 115 -12.38 31.48 -36.12
C LEU A 115 -12.45 31.10 -34.62
N GLY A 116 -11.93 31.90 -33.68
CA GLY A 116 -11.69 33.34 -33.73
C GLY A 116 -10.70 33.85 -32.67
N ALA A 117 -10.30 35.11 -32.89
CA ALA A 117 -9.22 35.84 -32.23
C ALA A 117 -9.66 36.66 -31.01
N ARG A 118 -8.65 37.37 -30.45
CA ARG A 118 -8.66 38.65 -29.68
C ARG A 118 -8.67 38.46 -28.14
N GLN A 119 -7.87 39.12 -27.28
CA GLN A 119 -7.25 40.47 -27.29
C GLN A 119 -6.00 40.55 -26.40
N VAL A 120 -5.07 41.43 -26.79
CA VAL A 120 -4.04 42.09 -25.96
C VAL A 120 -4.65 43.35 -25.30
N PRO A 121 -4.06 43.88 -24.21
CA PRO A 121 -3.67 45.30 -24.26
C PRO A 121 -2.22 45.57 -23.77
N GLU A 122 -1.56 46.45 -24.54
CA GLU A 122 -0.38 47.31 -24.28
C GLU A 122 -0.58 48.23 -23.06
N ALA A 123 0.38 48.98 -22.48
CA ALA A 123 1.75 49.41 -22.79
C ALA A 123 2.42 49.95 -21.50
N GLY A 124 3.76 50.15 -21.51
CA GLY A 124 4.40 51.08 -20.56
C GLY A 124 5.93 51.04 -20.39
N ALA A 125 6.64 51.80 -21.25
CA ALA A 125 7.86 52.58 -20.99
C ALA A 125 9.29 51.97 -20.91
N LEU A 126 10.12 52.38 -21.89
CA LEU A 126 11.48 52.98 -21.85
C LEU A 126 12.58 52.24 -21.06
N THR A 127 13.81 51.99 -21.55
CA THR A 127 14.81 52.94 -22.09
C THR A 127 16.10 52.17 -22.47
N GLY A 128 16.84 52.59 -23.52
CA GLY A 128 18.28 52.27 -23.68
C GLY A 128 18.74 51.83 -25.09
N HIS A 129 19.54 52.67 -25.75
CA HIS A 129 20.03 52.65 -27.15
C HIS A 129 21.58 52.48 -27.15
N PRO A 130 22.36 52.57 -28.27
CA PRO A 130 22.69 51.58 -29.31
C PRO A 130 24.21 51.33 -29.57
N ASP A 131 24.49 50.59 -30.66
CA ASP A 131 25.72 50.51 -31.50
C ASP A 131 26.68 49.32 -31.19
N LEU A 132 27.08 48.46 -32.14
CA LEU A 132 27.64 48.72 -33.48
C LEU A 132 27.37 47.57 -34.50
N ILE A 133 27.50 47.92 -35.77
CA ILE A 133 27.28 47.19 -37.04
C ILE A 133 28.43 46.20 -37.40
N ASP A 134 28.08 44.95 -37.76
CA ASP A 134 28.41 44.08 -38.94
C ASP A 134 29.86 44.07 -39.57
N PRO A 135 30.33 43.07 -40.38
CA PRO A 135 29.61 41.91 -40.92
C PRO A 135 30.38 40.56 -41.13
N LEU A 136 29.63 39.50 -41.48
CA LEU A 136 30.01 38.27 -42.21
C LEU A 136 30.97 37.25 -41.57
N VAL A 137 30.40 36.17 -41.02
CA VAL A 137 30.90 34.80 -41.27
C VAL A 137 29.70 33.86 -41.36
N ASP A 138 29.41 33.37 -42.57
CA ASP A 138 28.56 32.20 -42.82
C ASP A 138 29.06 31.02 -41.98
N ASN A 139 28.18 30.39 -41.22
CA ASN A 139 28.11 28.93 -41.14
C ASN A 139 26.74 28.52 -40.61
N ASP A 140 26.03 27.78 -41.45
CA ASP A 140 24.85 26.97 -41.16
C ASP A 140 24.94 26.25 -39.82
N PHE A 141 23.88 26.33 -39.02
CA PHE A 141 23.26 25.26 -38.20
C PHE A 141 22.51 25.88 -37.00
N GLU A 142 21.35 26.50 -37.21
CA GLU A 142 20.35 26.65 -36.14
C GLU A 142 19.06 27.27 -36.70
N THR A 143 18.04 26.43 -36.94
CA THR A 143 16.62 26.73 -36.66
C THR A 143 15.77 25.51 -37.03
N VAL A 144 15.94 24.41 -36.30
CA VAL A 144 14.90 23.37 -36.17
C VAL A 144 14.92 22.85 -34.73
N ILE A 145 14.71 23.77 -33.77
CA ILE A 145 14.35 23.41 -32.39
C ILE A 145 13.02 24.09 -32.05
N GLU A 146 12.04 23.92 -32.92
CA GLU A 146 10.63 24.11 -32.57
C GLU A 146 9.92 22.87 -33.11
N ASN A 147 9.63 21.93 -32.20
CA ASN A 147 8.63 20.83 -32.29
C ASN A 147 9.05 19.60 -31.46
N LEU A 148 9.55 19.80 -30.24
CA LEU A 148 9.59 18.69 -29.27
C LEU A 148 8.28 18.72 -28.46
N PRO A 149 7.45 17.65 -28.48
CA PRO A 149 6.29 17.59 -27.61
C PRO A 149 6.79 17.56 -26.17
N VAL A 150 6.38 18.57 -25.39
CA VAL A 150 6.58 18.60 -23.95
C VAL A 150 5.84 17.42 -23.35
N PHE A 151 6.57 16.35 -23.00
CA PHE A 151 6.00 15.22 -22.29
C PHE A 151 5.56 15.69 -20.90
N ILE A 152 4.24 15.77 -20.71
CA ILE A 152 3.60 16.01 -19.41
C ILE A 152 3.74 14.74 -18.55
N THR A 153 4.96 14.36 -18.18
CA THR A 153 5.23 13.13 -17.40
C THR A 153 5.97 13.38 -16.09
N GLY A 154 6.58 14.56 -15.92
CA GLY A 154 7.35 14.89 -14.71
C GLY A 154 6.52 14.93 -13.42
N ASP A 155 5.24 15.31 -13.49
CA ASP A 155 4.38 15.45 -12.31
C ASP A 155 3.74 14.10 -11.89
N GLN A 156 3.51 13.19 -12.84
CA GLN A 156 2.85 11.91 -12.57
C GLN A 156 3.72 10.97 -11.72
N ASN A 157 5.02 10.89 -11.99
CA ASN A 157 5.92 10.02 -11.23
C ASN A 157 6.13 10.52 -9.79
N ALA A 158 6.19 11.85 -9.60
CA ALA A 158 6.29 12.46 -8.28
C ALA A 158 4.98 12.32 -7.49
N ALA A 159 3.83 12.50 -8.13
CA ALA A 159 2.53 12.25 -7.51
C ALA A 159 2.35 10.76 -7.16
N SER A 160 2.77 9.84 -8.04
CA SER A 160 2.72 8.40 -7.79
C SER A 160 3.56 7.98 -6.59
N ALA A 161 4.77 8.53 -6.44
CA ALA A 161 5.61 8.26 -5.27
C ALA A 161 4.96 8.75 -3.96
N LYS A 162 4.35 9.95 -3.97
CA LYS A 162 3.61 10.47 -2.81
C LYS A 162 2.43 9.59 -2.43
N PHE A 163 1.67 9.09 -3.41
CA PHE A 163 0.56 8.17 -3.14
C PHE A 163 1.05 6.86 -2.53
N GLU A 164 2.19 6.32 -2.98
CA GLU A 164 2.79 5.12 -2.37
C GLU A 164 3.17 5.38 -0.91
N ASP A 165 3.82 6.51 -0.61
CA ASP A 165 4.20 6.89 0.76
C ASP A 165 2.95 7.07 1.66
N GLU A 166 1.90 7.71 1.16
CA GLU A 166 0.62 7.87 1.87
C GLU A 166 -0.08 6.53 2.12
N ILE A 167 -0.07 5.62 1.13
CA ILE A 167 -0.62 4.26 1.26
C ILE A 167 0.16 3.50 2.32
N ASP A 168 1.50 3.53 2.28
CA ASP A 168 2.34 2.82 3.24
C ASP A 168 2.11 3.35 4.67
N LEU A 169 2.00 4.68 4.83
CA LEU A 169 1.67 5.29 6.11
C LEU A 169 0.29 4.86 6.62
N ALA A 170 -0.73 4.91 5.75
CA ALA A 170 -2.10 4.51 6.12
C ALA A 170 -2.17 3.03 6.51
N LEU A 171 -1.49 2.14 5.79
CA LEU A 171 -1.42 0.72 6.10
C LEU A 171 -0.65 0.46 7.40
N GLN A 172 0.42 1.22 7.67
CA GLN A 172 1.16 1.11 8.91
C GLN A 172 0.30 1.53 10.11
N GLU A 173 -0.45 2.62 9.99
CA GLU A 173 -1.30 3.10 11.06
C GLU A 173 -2.50 2.17 11.30
N LEU A 174 -3.12 1.67 10.22
CA LEU A 174 -4.16 0.65 10.31
C LEU A 174 -3.66 -0.60 11.03
N LYS A 175 -2.45 -1.06 10.70
CA LYS A 175 -1.83 -2.21 11.36
C LYS A 175 -1.64 -1.96 12.86
N LYS A 176 -1.07 -0.81 13.25
CA LYS A 176 -0.90 -0.44 14.66
C LYS A 176 -2.24 -0.37 15.40
N SER A 177 -3.27 0.20 14.78
CA SER A 177 -4.61 0.28 15.35
C SER A 177 -5.20 -1.10 15.60
N GLN A 178 -5.11 -2.00 14.62
CA GLN A 178 -5.60 -3.38 14.75
C GLN A 178 -4.84 -4.18 15.82
N GLU A 179 -3.51 -4.01 15.90
CA GLU A 179 -2.68 -4.62 16.94
C GLU A 179 -3.06 -4.12 18.36
N ALA A 180 -3.33 -2.82 18.50
CA ALA A 180 -3.78 -2.24 19.76
C ALA A 180 -5.17 -2.77 20.17
N GLU A 181 -6.13 -2.80 19.25
CA GLU A 181 -7.46 -3.39 19.48
C GLU A 181 -7.36 -4.86 19.88
N TYR A 182 -6.57 -5.65 19.15
CA TYR A 182 -6.34 -7.06 19.46
C TYR A 182 -5.74 -7.23 20.87
N SER A 183 -4.72 -6.44 21.21
CA SER A 183 -4.07 -6.51 22.52
C SER A 183 -5.05 -6.21 23.66
N VAL A 184 -5.90 -5.19 23.50
CA VAL A 184 -6.96 -4.87 24.47
C VAL A 184 -7.96 -6.02 24.57
N ALA A 185 -8.38 -6.60 23.45
CA ALA A 185 -9.31 -7.72 23.44
C ALA A 185 -8.73 -8.92 24.21
N GLU A 186 -7.49 -9.29 23.89
CA GLU A 186 -6.76 -10.39 24.50
C GLU A 186 -6.65 -10.22 26.02
N GLN A 187 -6.14 -9.07 26.47
CA GLN A 187 -5.98 -8.78 27.89
C GLN A 187 -7.31 -8.88 28.65
N LYS A 188 -8.37 -8.28 28.12
CA LYS A 188 -9.69 -8.25 28.78
C LYS A 188 -10.34 -9.63 28.82
N LEU A 189 -10.23 -10.41 27.74
CA LEU A 189 -10.77 -11.77 27.68
C LEU A 189 -10.04 -12.69 28.67
N TYR A 190 -8.71 -12.63 28.73
CA TYR A 190 -7.95 -13.43 29.69
C TYR A 190 -8.22 -13.02 31.14
N ALA A 191 -8.30 -11.71 31.42
CA ALA A 191 -8.67 -11.22 32.76
C ALA A 191 -10.07 -11.71 33.18
N GLN A 192 -11.05 -11.68 32.28
CA GLN A 192 -12.40 -12.20 32.56
C GLN A 192 -12.38 -13.72 32.79
N LYS A 193 -11.62 -14.48 31.98
CA LYS A 193 -11.43 -15.92 32.16
C LYS A 193 -10.83 -16.23 33.54
N ASP A 194 -9.76 -15.53 33.93
CA ASP A 194 -9.11 -15.73 35.23
C ASP A 194 -10.04 -15.34 36.39
N HIS A 195 -10.85 -14.29 36.23
CA HIS A 195 -11.88 -13.92 37.22
C HIS A 195 -12.91 -15.05 37.44
N ILE A 196 -13.42 -15.64 36.34
CA ILE A 196 -14.36 -16.77 36.41
C ILE A 196 -13.71 -17.98 37.09
N LEU A 197 -12.46 -18.31 36.77
CA LEU A 197 -11.73 -19.40 37.41
C LEU A 197 -11.54 -19.18 38.91
N CYS A 198 -11.28 -17.95 39.35
CA CYS A 198 -11.22 -17.60 40.76
C CYS A 198 -12.57 -17.81 41.46
N LEU A 199 -13.68 -17.44 40.81
CA LEU A 199 -15.03 -17.68 41.36
C LEU A 199 -15.34 -19.18 41.47
N TYR A 200 -14.94 -19.99 40.49
CA TYR A 200 -15.08 -21.45 40.57
C TYR A 200 -14.31 -22.04 41.74
N ARG A 201 -13.06 -21.63 41.95
CA ARG A 201 -12.26 -22.09 43.11
C ARG A 201 -12.90 -21.72 44.45
N GLN A 202 -13.47 -20.52 44.55
CA GLN A 202 -14.21 -20.09 45.74
C GLN A 202 -15.47 -20.93 45.94
N LEU A 203 -16.23 -21.16 44.87
CA LEU A 203 -17.42 -22.00 44.92
C LEU A 203 -17.10 -23.43 45.38
N ASP A 204 -15.99 -23.99 44.91
CA ASP A 204 -15.55 -25.33 45.31
C ASP A 204 -15.14 -25.38 46.79
N ALA A 205 -14.49 -24.33 47.30
CA ALA A 205 -14.18 -24.20 48.73
C ALA A 205 -15.44 -24.07 49.59
N GLU A 206 -16.37 -23.18 49.22
CA GLU A 206 -17.65 -22.99 49.91
C GLU A 206 -18.49 -24.28 49.91
N ARG A 207 -18.45 -25.06 48.82
CA ARG A 207 -19.09 -26.39 48.74
C ARG A 207 -18.43 -27.43 49.62
N ALA A 208 -17.09 -27.42 49.71
CA ALA A 208 -16.36 -28.33 50.58
C ALA A 208 -16.66 -28.06 52.06
N GLU A 209 -16.74 -26.79 52.45
CA GLU A 209 -17.16 -26.37 53.80
C GLU A 209 -18.61 -26.80 54.10
N LEU A 210 -19.51 -26.67 53.13
CA LEU A 210 -20.91 -27.12 53.29
C LEU A 210 -21.04 -28.64 53.40
N ALA A 211 -20.11 -29.39 52.80
CA ALA A 211 -20.09 -30.86 52.81
C ALA A 211 -19.42 -31.45 54.07
N ASP A 212 -18.72 -30.64 54.86
CA ASP A 212 -18.13 -31.07 56.13
C ASP A 212 -19.24 -31.33 57.18
N PRO A 213 -19.32 -32.53 57.78
CA PRO A 213 -20.29 -32.83 58.84
C PRO A 213 -20.07 -32.04 60.15
N MET A 214 -18.90 -31.44 60.35
CA MET A 214 -18.44 -30.93 61.64
C MET A 214 -18.92 -29.52 62.08
N PRO A 215 -19.44 -28.59 61.24
CA PRO A 215 -19.86 -27.27 61.70
C PRO A 215 -21.38 -27.17 61.88
N LEU A 216 -22.02 -28.12 62.57
CA LEU A 216 -23.48 -28.15 62.72
C LEU A 216 -23.92 -28.22 64.19
N SER A 217 -23.60 -27.18 64.95
CA SER A 217 -24.30 -26.89 66.22
C SER A 217 -25.43 -25.87 66.06
N ASP A 218 -25.51 -25.18 64.91
CA ASP A 218 -26.43 -24.04 64.72
C ASP A 218 -27.06 -24.04 63.31
N ALA A 219 -28.37 -24.28 63.23
CA ALA A 219 -29.12 -24.36 61.97
C ALA A 219 -29.10 -23.03 61.18
N SER A 220 -28.89 -21.91 61.88
CA SER A 220 -28.74 -20.59 61.25
C SER A 220 -27.47 -20.48 60.41
N ASN A 221 -26.39 -21.17 60.79
CA ASN A 221 -25.10 -21.11 60.10
C ASN A 221 -25.13 -21.88 58.77
N TYR A 222 -25.77 -23.05 58.76
CA TYR A 222 -25.96 -23.85 57.55
C TYR A 222 -26.78 -23.12 56.48
N GLY A 223 -27.87 -22.45 56.89
CA GLY A 223 -28.68 -21.64 55.98
C GLY A 223 -27.90 -20.52 55.31
N ALA A 224 -27.00 -19.86 56.04
CA ALA A 224 -26.11 -18.83 55.50
C ALA A 224 -25.09 -19.41 54.51
N MET A 225 -24.46 -20.55 54.83
CA MET A 225 -23.53 -21.24 53.92
C MET A 225 -24.21 -21.66 52.61
N LEU A 226 -25.43 -22.21 52.69
CA LEU A 226 -26.22 -22.57 51.52
C LEU A 226 -26.56 -21.34 50.66
N ALA A 227 -26.97 -20.24 51.29
CA ALA A 227 -27.25 -18.99 50.60
C ALA A 227 -26.02 -18.43 49.88
N ASN A 228 -24.83 -18.53 50.50
CA ASN A 228 -23.56 -18.13 49.88
C ASN A 228 -23.26 -18.95 48.63
N VAL A 229 -23.36 -20.28 48.72
CA VAL A 229 -23.14 -21.19 47.57
C VAL A 229 -24.11 -20.87 46.43
N LEU A 230 -25.40 -20.66 46.72
CA LEU A 230 -26.39 -20.31 45.70
C LEU A 230 -26.08 -18.96 45.04
N SER A 231 -25.76 -17.94 45.85
CA SER A 231 -25.36 -16.61 45.36
C SER A 231 -24.12 -16.68 44.47
N ARG A 232 -23.13 -17.49 44.85
CA ARG A 232 -21.90 -17.70 44.09
C ARG A 232 -22.15 -18.40 42.76
N VAL A 233 -23.00 -19.44 42.73
CA VAL A 233 -23.42 -20.10 41.49
C VAL A 233 -24.06 -19.10 40.53
N ASP A 234 -24.94 -18.24 41.03
CA ASP A 234 -25.59 -17.24 40.18
C ASP A 234 -24.61 -16.16 39.71
N GLN A 235 -23.62 -15.80 40.53
CA GLN A 235 -22.54 -14.91 40.11
C GLN A 235 -21.70 -15.51 38.97
N VAL A 236 -21.30 -16.79 39.10
CA VAL A 236 -20.56 -17.49 38.05
C VAL A 236 -21.33 -17.49 36.74
N LYS A 237 -22.63 -17.82 36.76
CA LYS A 237 -23.48 -17.80 35.56
C LYS A 237 -23.50 -16.43 34.88
N ARG A 238 -23.65 -15.34 35.65
CA ARG A 238 -23.63 -13.98 35.10
C ARG A 238 -22.29 -13.63 34.45
N GLU A 239 -21.18 -13.97 35.11
CA GLU A 239 -19.84 -13.70 34.57
C GLU A 239 -19.52 -14.55 33.33
N GLU A 240 -20.04 -15.78 33.24
CA GLU A 240 -19.96 -16.61 32.03
C GLU A 240 -20.77 -16.04 30.86
N GLU A 241 -22.00 -15.57 31.11
CA GLU A 241 -22.82 -14.90 30.10
C GLU A 241 -22.14 -13.62 29.59
N LYS A 242 -21.58 -12.83 30.50
CA LYS A 242 -20.74 -11.67 30.17
C LYS A 242 -19.56 -12.07 29.31
N PHE A 243 -18.83 -13.14 29.65
CA PHE A 243 -17.72 -13.65 28.85
C PHE A 243 -18.17 -14.07 27.44
N ARG A 244 -19.30 -14.78 27.29
CA ARG A 244 -19.88 -15.09 25.97
C ARG A 244 -20.22 -13.82 25.18
N SER A 245 -20.69 -12.78 25.86
CA SER A 245 -20.94 -11.49 25.21
C SER A 245 -19.65 -10.81 24.76
N MET A 246 -18.59 -10.86 25.56
CA MET A 246 -17.25 -10.34 25.21
C MET A 246 -16.69 -11.03 23.96
N LEU A 247 -16.89 -12.34 23.78
CA LEU A 247 -16.40 -13.09 22.61
C LEU A 247 -16.99 -12.61 21.26
N LYS A 248 -18.07 -11.83 21.27
CA LYS A 248 -18.66 -11.26 20.04
C LYS A 248 -17.72 -10.28 19.32
N VAL A 249 -16.65 -9.81 19.97
CA VAL A 249 -15.59 -8.99 19.32
C VAL A 249 -14.78 -9.76 18.28
N ALA A 250 -14.92 -11.09 18.17
CA ALA A 250 -14.26 -11.89 17.13
C ALA A 250 -14.58 -11.43 15.69
N GLY A 251 -15.72 -10.76 15.48
CA GLY A 251 -16.09 -10.15 14.19
C GLY A 251 -15.44 -8.78 13.93
N GLY A 252 -14.63 -8.28 14.87
CA GLY A 252 -14.09 -6.92 14.91
C GLY A 252 -14.90 -6.01 15.85
N PHE A 253 -14.22 -5.03 16.46
CA PHE A 253 -14.84 -4.10 17.41
C PHE A 253 -15.96 -3.26 16.79
N ALA A 254 -15.81 -2.85 15.53
CA ALA A 254 -16.83 -2.08 14.80
C ALA A 254 -18.15 -2.86 14.60
N LYS A 255 -18.11 -4.19 14.60
CA LYS A 255 -19.30 -5.05 14.41
C LYS A 255 -19.88 -5.54 15.73
N ALA A 256 -19.17 -5.38 16.83
CA ALA A 256 -19.62 -5.80 18.14
C ALA A 256 -20.68 -4.82 18.69
N PRO A 257 -21.65 -5.30 19.50
CA PRO A 257 -22.63 -4.42 20.13
C PRO A 257 -21.95 -3.33 20.96
N GLN A 258 -22.45 -2.08 20.87
CA GLN A 258 -21.88 -0.95 21.63
C GLN A 258 -21.85 -1.17 23.15
N SER A 259 -22.81 -1.94 23.68
CA SER A 259 -22.82 -2.33 25.09
C SER A 259 -21.58 -3.15 25.46
N VAL A 260 -21.11 -4.01 24.56
CA VAL A 260 -19.91 -4.84 24.79
C VAL A 260 -18.64 -4.00 24.65
N THR A 261 -18.50 -3.22 23.57
CA THR A 261 -17.26 -2.48 23.29
C THR A 261 -16.99 -1.36 24.30
N ARG A 262 -18.04 -0.65 24.73
CA ARG A 262 -17.92 0.45 25.69
C ARG A 262 -17.77 -0.05 27.13
N GLU A 263 -18.66 -0.94 27.59
CA GLU A 263 -18.69 -1.32 29.01
C GLU A 263 -17.62 -2.35 29.37
N MET A 264 -17.27 -3.26 28.44
CA MET A 264 -16.39 -4.40 28.76
C MET A 264 -14.94 -4.16 28.31
N PHE A 265 -14.73 -3.43 27.22
CA PHE A 265 -13.40 -3.15 26.68
C PHE A 265 -12.93 -1.71 26.89
N GLY A 266 -13.81 -0.79 27.33
CA GLY A 266 -13.45 0.59 27.65
C GLY A 266 -13.08 1.43 26.42
N LEU A 267 -13.52 1.00 25.23
CA LEU A 267 -13.29 1.77 24.00
C LEU A 267 -14.32 2.90 23.90
N PRO A 268 -13.91 4.11 23.47
CA PRO A 268 -14.86 5.15 23.12
C PRO A 268 -15.79 4.61 22.02
N ALA A 269 -17.08 4.91 22.12
CA ALA A 269 -17.94 4.68 20.96
C ALA A 269 -17.51 5.67 19.89
N ASP A 270 -16.99 5.15 18.77
CA ASP A 270 -16.74 5.99 17.60
C ASP A 270 -18.04 6.71 17.22
N LYS A 271 -17.90 8.02 16.99
CA LYS A 271 -18.93 8.94 16.51
C LYS A 271 -19.14 8.77 15.01
#